data_AF-A0A521AZM4-F1
#
_entry.id   AF-A0A521AZM4-F1
#
_cell.length_a   1.000
_cell.length_b   1.000
_cell.length_c   1.000
_cell.angle_alpha   90.00
_cell.angle_beta   90.00
_cell.angle_gamma   90.00
#
_symmetry.space_group_name_H-M   'P 1'
#
loop_
_entity.id
_entity.type
_entity.pdbx_description
1 polymer ?
#
loop_
_entity_poly.entity_id
_entity_poly.type
_entity_poly.pdbx_seq_one_letter_code
_entity_poly.pdbx_strand_id
1 'polypeptide(L)'
;MNKRKKLKRLLIELSVELGDKTLREILEKVLYQLGKENMEIPENPVNLDFSKFSEEDLENFALLLAEELEVLNELGYKERVLEEWGSAS
;
A
#
# COMPACT_ATOMS: atom_id res chain seq x y z
N MET A 1 7.05 7.15 14.43
CA MET A 1 7.58 6.74 13.10
C MET A 1 6.82 7.51 12.02
N ASN A 2 7.50 8.08 11.03
CA ASN A 2 6.86 8.84 9.93
C ASN A 2 5.98 7.90 9.06
N LYS A 3 4.73 8.27 8.76
CA LYS A 3 3.78 7.43 7.99
C LYS A 3 4.32 6.99 6.62
N ARG A 4 5.04 7.86 5.91
CA ARG A 4 5.68 7.50 4.64
C ARG A 4 6.74 6.41 4.81
N LYS A 5 7.51 6.47 5.91
CA LYS A 5 8.47 5.41 6.26
C LYS A 5 7.75 4.10 6.61
N LYS A 6 6.59 4.16 7.29
CA LYS A 6 5.76 2.97 7.56
C LYS A 6 5.30 2.30 6.26
N LEU A 7 4.69 3.07 5.35
CA LEU A 7 4.25 2.55 4.06
C LEU A 7 5.40 1.95 3.26
N LYS A 8 6.56 2.62 3.20
CA LYS A 8 7.74 2.06 2.53
C LYS A 8 8.14 0.69 3.10
N ARG A 9 8.10 0.54 4.42
CA ARG A 9 8.40 -0.75 5.07
C ARG A 9 7.39 -1.83 4.68
N LEU A 10 6.09 -1.50 4.72
CA LEU A 10 5.02 -2.40 4.30
C LEU A 10 5.17 -2.82 2.83
N LEU A 11 5.47 -1.89 1.92
CA LEU A 11 5.67 -2.23 0.52
C LEU A 11 6.86 -3.17 0.31
N ILE A 12 7.94 -3.03 1.09
CA ILE A 12 9.09 -3.96 1.04
C ILE A 12 8.65 -5.35 1.49
N GLU A 13 7.96 -5.46 2.62
CA GLU A 13 7.48 -6.74 3.15
C GLU A 13 6.52 -7.42 2.15
N LEU A 14 5.55 -6.68 1.61
CA LEU A 14 4.61 -7.17 0.62
C LEU A 14 5.27 -7.55 -0.71
N SER A 15 6.28 -6.80 -1.16
CA SER A 15 7.06 -7.11 -2.38
C SER A 15 7.77 -8.46 -2.25
N VAL A 16 8.35 -8.74 -1.08
CA VAL A 16 9.03 -10.02 -0.81
C VAL A 16 8.06 -11.20 -0.82
N GLU A 17 6.85 -11.01 -0.28
CA GLU A 17 5.88 -12.11 -0.13
C GLU A 17 5.03 -12.35 -1.38
N LEU A 18 4.56 -11.27 -2.03
CA LEU A 18 3.64 -11.34 -3.19
C LEU A 18 4.38 -11.30 -4.53
N GLY A 19 5.62 -10.80 -4.53
CA GLY A 19 6.36 -10.45 -5.72
C GLY A 19 5.98 -9.07 -6.27
N ASP A 20 6.95 -8.42 -6.93
CA ASP A 20 6.80 -7.05 -7.45
C ASP A 20 5.67 -6.90 -8.46
N LYS A 21 5.45 -7.91 -9.31
CA LYS A 21 4.38 -7.87 -10.31
C LYS A 21 3.00 -7.77 -9.65
N THR A 22 2.72 -8.67 -8.72
CA THR A 22 1.44 -8.71 -7.98
C THR A 22 1.24 -7.42 -7.19
N LEU A 23 2.28 -6.96 -6.49
CA LEU A 23 2.20 -5.72 -5.72
C LEU A 23 1.93 -4.50 -6.61
N ARG A 24 2.52 -4.43 -7.81
CA ARG A 24 2.20 -3.36 -8.76
C ARG A 24 0.74 -3.35 -9.17
N GLU A 25 0.17 -4.51 -9.51
CA GLU A 25 -1.26 -4.62 -9.89
C GLU A 25 -2.19 -4.15 -8.74
N ILE A 26 -1.84 -4.45 -7.49
CA ILE A 26 -2.56 -3.94 -6.30
C ILE A 26 -2.44 -2.42 -6.21
N LEU A 27 -1.21 -1.89 -6.35
CA LEU A 27 -0.96 -0.45 -6.25
C LEU A 27 -1.67 0.33 -7.36
N GLU A 28 -1.80 -0.21 -8.57
CA GLU A 28 -2.61 0.40 -9.63
C GLU A 28 -4.05 0.61 -9.21
N LYS A 29 -4.67 -0.41 -8.58
CA LYS A 29 -6.04 -0.32 -8.07
C LYS A 29 -6.17 0.67 -6.92
N VAL A 30 -5.23 0.66 -5.97
CA VAL A 30 -5.21 1.58 -4.84
C VAL A 30 -5.10 3.03 -5.32
N LEU A 31 -4.17 3.32 -6.25
CA LEU A 31 -3.99 4.66 -6.80
C LEU A 31 -5.20 5.12 -7.60
N TYR A 32 -5.84 4.22 -8.35
CA TYR A 32 -7.10 4.51 -9.04
C TYR A 32 -8.21 4.91 -8.07
N GLN A 33 -8.38 4.16 -6.97
CA GLN A 33 -9.39 4.47 -5.94
C GLN A 33 -9.10 5.78 -5.20
N LEU A 34 -7.83 6.19 -5.10
CA LEU A 34 -7.43 7.50 -4.56
C LEU A 34 -7.57 8.68 -5.54
N GLY A 35 -7.97 8.44 -6.79
CA GLY A 35 -7.97 9.48 -7.84
C GLY A 35 -6.56 9.94 -8.23
N LYS A 36 -5.57 9.05 -8.12
CA LYS A 36 -4.16 9.28 -8.49
C LYS A 36 -3.71 8.34 -9.61
N GLU A 37 -4.61 7.93 -10.50
CA GLU A 37 -4.37 7.01 -11.62
C GLU A 37 -3.32 7.53 -12.63
N ASN A 38 -3.05 8.83 -12.63
CA ASN A 38 -2.01 9.46 -13.47
C ASN A 38 -0.59 9.33 -12.88
N MET A 39 -0.44 8.76 -11.67
CA MET A 39 0.87 8.49 -11.10
C MET A 39 1.53 7.28 -11.74
N GLU A 40 2.79 7.44 -12.12
CA GLU A 40 3.60 6.33 -12.61
C GLU A 40 4.00 5.40 -11.46
N ILE A 41 3.72 4.10 -11.63
CA ILE A 41 4.21 3.08 -10.71
C ILE A 41 5.56 2.58 -11.22
N PRO A 42 6.64 2.72 -10.43
CA PRO A 42 7.96 2.27 -10.82
C PRO A 42 8.00 0.75 -11.02
N GLU A 43 8.98 0.29 -11.81
CA GLU A 43 9.22 -1.14 -12.04
C GLU A 43 9.39 -1.91 -10.73
N ASN A 44 10.12 -1.32 -9.77
CA ASN A 44 10.13 -1.79 -8.40
C ASN A 44 9.10 -1.00 -7.55
N PRO A 45 7.98 -1.61 -7.15
CA PRO A 45 6.89 -0.94 -6.44
C PRO A 45 7.31 -0.33 -5.10
N VAL A 46 8.36 -0.84 -4.45
CA VAL A 46 8.86 -0.26 -3.18
C VAL A 46 9.36 1.16 -3.36
N ASN A 47 9.63 1.60 -4.60
CA ASN A 47 10.10 2.93 -4.94
C ASN A 47 8.98 3.96 -5.17
N LEU A 48 7.70 3.59 -5.05
CA LEU A 48 6.56 4.50 -5.23
C LEU A 48 6.72 5.81 -4.43
N ASP A 49 6.59 6.96 -5.09
CA ASP A 49 6.85 8.27 -4.49
C ASP A 49 5.63 8.83 -3.74
N PHE A 50 5.76 8.95 -2.42
CA PHE A 50 4.74 9.53 -1.54
C PHE A 50 4.99 11.01 -1.21
N SER A 51 5.94 11.68 -1.86
CA SER A 51 6.29 13.07 -1.58
C SER A 51 5.12 14.03 -1.74
N LYS A 52 4.24 13.76 -2.72
CA LYS A 52 3.06 14.57 -3.05
C LYS A 52 1.78 14.16 -2.31
N PHE A 53 1.82 13.12 -1.48
CA PHE A 53 0.65 12.66 -0.73
C PHE A 53 0.40 13.57 0.46
N SER A 54 -0.84 14.01 0.64
CA SER A 54 -1.29 14.63 1.89
C SER A 54 -1.33 13.59 3.02
N GLU A 55 -1.52 14.03 4.27
CA GLU A 55 -1.69 13.07 5.39
C GLU A 55 -2.96 12.21 5.23
N GLU A 56 -4.02 12.78 4.68
CA GLU A 56 -5.27 12.08 4.36
C GLU A 56 -5.07 11.07 3.22
N ASP A 57 -4.31 11.44 2.18
CA ASP A 57 -3.96 10.51 1.10
C ASP A 57 -3.21 9.29 1.65
N LEU A 58 -2.29 9.50 2.60
CA LEU A 58 -1.53 8.41 3.23
C LEU A 58 -2.42 7.49 4.06
N GLU A 59 -3.40 8.04 4.78
CA GLU A 59 -4.37 7.27 5.56
C GLU A 59 -5.27 6.44 4.65
N ASN A 60 -5.87 7.07 3.64
CA ASN A 60 -6.73 6.37 2.69
C ASN A 60 -5.94 5.32 1.90
N PHE A 61 -4.69 5.62 1.53
CA PHE A 61 -3.83 4.64 0.85
C PHE A 61 -3.62 3.38 1.69
N ALA A 62 -3.35 3.51 2.99
CA ALA A 62 -3.14 2.36 3.85
C ALA A 62 -4.41 1.50 3.99
N LEU A 63 -5.57 2.14 4.13
CA LEU A 63 -6.87 1.46 4.24
C LEU A 63 -7.21 0.72 2.95
N LEU A 64 -7.11 1.38 1.79
CA LEU A 64 -7.37 0.78 0.49
C LEU A 64 -6.39 -0.34 0.18
N LEU A 65 -5.12 -0.20 0.55
CA LEU A 65 -4.14 -1.28 0.43
C LEU A 65 -4.54 -2.49 1.26
N ALA A 66 -5.02 -2.28 2.49
CA ALA A 66 -5.50 -3.37 3.33
C ALA A 66 -6.73 -4.09 2.74
N GLU A 67 -7.67 -3.33 2.15
CA GLU A 67 -8.85 -3.85 1.47
C GLU A 67 -8.49 -4.66 0.23
N GLU A 68 -7.60 -4.16 -0.64
CA GLU A 68 -7.16 -4.90 -1.83
C GLU A 68 -6.40 -6.19 -1.46
N LEU A 69 -5.65 -6.16 -0.36
CA LEU A 69 -4.95 -7.32 0.17
C LEU A 69 -5.89 -8.35 0.81
N GLU A 70 -7.06 -7.94 1.32
CA GLU A 70 -8.10 -8.85 1.81
C GLU A 70 -8.65 -9.74 0.70
N VAL A 71 -8.80 -9.18 -0.50
CA VAL A 71 -9.31 -9.91 -1.68
C VAL A 71 -8.38 -11.05 -2.07
N LEU A 72 -7.08 -10.93 -1.77
CA LEU A 72 -6.10 -12.00 -2.00
C LEU A 72 -6.20 -13.15 -0.99
N ASN A 73 -6.98 -13.00 0.08
CA ASN A 73 -7.46 -14.02 1.03
C ASN A 73 -6.44 -15.04 1.59
N GLU A 74 -5.13 -14.87 1.39
CA GLU A 74 -4.18 -15.95 1.65
C GLU A 74 -3.37 -15.84 2.95
N LEU A 75 -3.09 -14.67 3.56
CA LEU A 75 -2.08 -14.61 4.64
C LEU A 75 -2.27 -13.51 5.71
N GLY A 76 -3.50 -13.05 5.98
CA GLY A 76 -3.74 -12.05 7.04
C GLY A 76 -3.09 -10.69 6.78
N TYR A 77 -2.92 -10.36 5.50
CA TYR A 77 -2.26 -9.12 5.05
C TYR A 77 -3.01 -7.86 5.49
N LYS A 78 -4.34 -7.91 5.43
CA LYS A 78 -5.20 -6.82 5.88
C LYS A 78 -4.93 -6.49 7.34
N GLU A 79 -4.99 -7.48 8.22
CA GLU A 79 -4.79 -7.33 9.66
C GLU A 79 -3.43 -6.70 9.95
N ARG A 80 -2.37 -7.18 9.30
CA ARG A 80 -1.02 -6.63 9.44
C ARG A 80 -0.92 -5.17 9.00
N VAL A 81 -1.54 -4.80 7.87
CA VAL A 81 -1.56 -3.39 7.45
C VAL A 81 -2.29 -2.52 8.47
N LEU A 82 -3.45 -2.98 8.97
CA LEU A 82 -4.24 -2.27 9.97
C LEU A 82 -3.52 -2.15 11.32
N GLU A 83 -2.82 -3.20 11.76
CA GLU A 83 -2.00 -3.20 12.99
C GLU A 83 -0.84 -2.21 12.89
N GLU A 84 -0.07 -2.25 11.81
CA GLU A 84 1.04 -1.31 11.58
C GLU A 84 0.56 0.13 11.46
N TRP A 85 -0.64 0.33 10.94
CA TRP A 85 -1.25 1.65 10.82
C TRP A 85 -1.75 2.19 12.17
N GLY A 86 -2.18 1.30 13.07
CA GLY A 86 -2.82 1.65 14.35
C GLY A 86 -4.34 1.76 14.24
N SER A 87 -4.94 1.09 13.27
CA SER A 87 -6.39 1.03 13.03
C SER A 87 -6.98 -0.35 13.38
N ALA A 88 -6.15 -1.30 13.85
CA ALA A 88 -6.63 -2.54 14.45
C ALA A 88 -7.40 -2.20 15.75
N SER A 89 -8.69 -2.51 15.77
CA SER A 89 -9.59 -2.35 16.91
C SER A 89 -9.59 -3.60 17.78
#